data_AF-A0A256YC67-F1
#
_entry.id   AF-A0A256YC67-F1
#
_cell.length_a   1.000
_cell.length_b   1.000
_cell.length_c   1.000
_cell.angle_alpha   90.00
_cell.angle_beta   90.00
_cell.angle_gamma   90.00
#
_symmetry.space_group_name_H-M   'P 1'
#
loop_
_entity.id
_entity.type
_entity.pdbx_description
1 polymer ?
#
loop_
_entity_poly.entity_id
_entity_poly.type
_entity_poly.pdbx_seq_one_letter_code
_entity_poly.pdbx_strand_id
1 'polypeptide(L)'
;MQRAPLHLARARANLLNSIEALYWAMVDSSHAALIAAKKLPPSPEHIAELLEQTFVKERLLDPRYVSWYREMYELAHEILHGKITEISAKKVHEWQERADLFVREMARLVDKIISKKI
;
A
#
# COMPACT_ATOMS: atom_id res chain seq x y z
N MET A 1 -13.97 -34.83 10.73
CA MET A 1 -15.03 -33.88 10.30
C MET A 1 -14.91 -32.51 10.97
N GLN A 2 -14.71 -32.39 12.29
CA GLN A 2 -14.71 -31.10 13.01
C GLN A 2 -13.65 -30.06 12.57
N ARG A 3 -12.51 -30.46 12.02
CA ARG A 3 -11.44 -29.54 11.56
C ARG A 3 -11.68 -28.95 10.16
N ALA A 4 -12.50 -29.58 9.32
CA ALA A 4 -12.68 -29.15 7.93
C ALA A 4 -13.23 -27.71 7.80
N PRO A 5 -14.27 -27.30 8.56
CA PRO A 5 -14.76 -25.92 8.53
C PRO A 5 -13.71 -24.89 8.97
N LEU A 6 -12.86 -25.24 9.94
CA LEU A 6 -11.78 -24.37 10.43
C LEU A 6 -10.74 -24.10 9.33
N HIS A 7 -10.39 -25.10 8.53
CA HIS A 7 -9.47 -24.91 7.40
C HIS A 7 -10.05 -23.98 6.33
N LEU A 8 -11.36 -24.06 6.06
CA LEU A 8 -12.05 -23.14 5.14
C LEU A 8 -12.10 -21.71 5.70
N ALA A 9 -12.41 -21.54 6.99
CA ALA A 9 -12.40 -20.23 7.64
C ALA A 9 -11.00 -19.58 7.60
N ARG A 10 -9.95 -20.38 7.85
CA ARG A 10 -8.55 -19.92 7.74
C ARG A 10 -8.21 -19.46 6.32
N ALA A 11 -8.63 -20.19 5.30
CA ALA A 11 -8.40 -19.78 3.91
C ALA A 11 -9.05 -18.42 3.60
N ARG A 12 -10.26 -18.16 4.11
CA ARG A 12 -10.93 -16.84 4.00
C ARG A 12 -10.16 -15.75 4.75
N ALA A 13 -9.73 -16.02 5.98
CA ALA A 13 -8.96 -15.07 6.78
C ALA A 13 -7.62 -14.69 6.10
N ASN A 14 -6.96 -15.65 5.44
CA ASN A 14 -5.72 -15.37 4.71
C ASN A 14 -5.91 -14.36 3.56
N LEU A 15 -7.09 -14.24 2.97
CA LEU A 15 -7.36 -13.22 1.95
C LEU A 15 -7.37 -11.81 2.56
N LEU A 16 -7.94 -11.64 3.76
CA LEU A 16 -7.89 -10.38 4.50
C LEU A 16 -6.45 -10.02 4.90
N ASN A 17 -5.72 -11.00 5.46
CA ASN A 17 -4.33 -10.83 5.84
C ASN A 17 -3.44 -10.46 4.63
N SER A 18 -3.81 -10.93 3.43
CA SER A 18 -3.09 -10.55 2.20
C SER A 18 -3.26 -9.06 1.90
N ILE A 19 -4.43 -8.47 2.12
CA ILE A 19 -4.64 -7.02 1.96
C ILE A 19 -3.80 -6.24 2.98
N GLU A 20 -3.76 -6.67 4.24
CA GLU A 20 -2.92 -6.04 5.26
C GLU A 20 -1.44 -6.06 4.88
N ALA A 21 -0.93 -7.18 4.34
CA ALA A 21 0.44 -7.27 3.85
C ALA A 21 0.71 -6.32 2.67
N LEU A 22 -0.23 -6.21 1.72
CA LEU A 22 -0.12 -5.29 0.59
C LEU A 22 -0.15 -3.83 1.04
N TYR A 23 -0.97 -3.50 2.04
CA TYR A 23 -1.02 -2.18 2.66
C TYR A 23 0.35 -1.81 3.25
N TRP A 24 0.95 -2.69 4.06
CA TRP A 24 2.27 -2.41 4.64
C TRP A 24 3.37 -2.29 3.58
N ALA A 25 3.32 -3.06 2.50
CA ALA A 25 4.24 -2.88 1.37
C ALA A 25 4.14 -1.48 0.74
N MET A 26 2.93 -0.94 0.61
CA MET A 26 2.70 0.43 0.12
C MET A 26 3.16 1.49 1.13
N VAL A 27 2.95 1.27 2.43
CA VAL A 27 3.43 2.17 3.51
C VAL A 27 4.96 2.26 3.51
N ASP A 28 5.64 1.12 3.61
CA ASP A 28 7.10 1.08 3.77
C ASP A 28 7.82 1.63 2.52
N SER A 29 7.32 1.32 1.32
CA SER A 29 7.87 1.87 0.08
C SER A 29 7.65 3.38 -0.04
N SER A 30 6.51 3.90 0.43
CA SER A 30 6.25 5.34 0.50
C SER A 30 7.21 6.04 1.46
N HIS A 31 7.42 5.46 2.65
CA HIS A 31 8.38 5.97 3.63
C HIS A 31 9.79 6.00 3.04
N ALA A 32 10.22 4.94 2.35
CA ALA A 32 11.52 4.91 1.69
C ALA A 32 11.70 6.05 0.68
N ALA A 33 10.70 6.29 -0.19
CA ALA A 33 10.72 7.40 -1.15
C ALA A 33 10.79 8.77 -0.46
N LEU A 34 9.97 8.99 0.57
CA LEU A 34 9.94 10.22 1.35
C LEU A 34 11.28 10.48 2.08
N ILE A 35 11.87 9.45 2.70
CA ILE A 35 13.18 9.53 3.35
C ILE A 35 14.27 9.88 2.34
N ALA A 36 14.26 9.27 1.15
CA ALA A 36 15.21 9.60 0.08
C ALA A 36 15.14 11.10 -0.31
N ALA A 37 13.91 11.66 -0.30
CA ALA A 37 13.61 13.07 -0.50
C ALA A 37 13.84 13.96 0.73
N LYS A 38 14.50 13.46 1.79
CA LYS A 38 14.77 14.15 3.05
C LYS A 38 13.51 14.64 3.79
N LYS A 39 12.39 13.95 3.60
CA LYS A 39 11.18 14.15 4.40
C LYS A 39 11.18 13.18 5.58
N LEU A 40 10.64 13.62 6.71
CA LEU A 40 10.36 12.73 7.83
C LEU A 40 9.16 11.85 7.45
N PRO A 41 9.25 10.52 7.61
CA PRO A 41 8.14 9.62 7.29
C PRO A 41 6.98 9.89 8.27
N PRO A 42 5.77 10.21 7.77
CA PRO A 42 4.63 10.51 8.62
C PRO A 42 3.88 9.22 8.98
N SER A 43 2.89 9.32 9.86
CA SER A 43 1.95 8.22 10.10
C SER A 43 1.16 7.88 8.82
N PRO A 44 0.67 6.64 8.65
CA PRO A 44 0.10 6.17 7.39
C PRO A 44 -1.06 7.01 6.83
N GLU A 45 -1.89 7.60 7.69
CA GLU A 45 -3.00 8.46 7.32
C GLU A 45 -2.57 9.76 6.62
N HIS A 46 -1.34 10.21 6.86
CA HIS A 46 -0.76 11.43 6.28
C HIS A 46 0.18 11.15 5.09
N ILE A 47 0.47 9.89 4.77
CA ILE A 47 1.38 9.54 3.66
C ILE A 47 0.84 10.06 2.33
N ALA A 48 -0.45 9.90 2.05
CA ALA A 48 -1.06 10.33 0.79
C ALA A 48 -0.82 11.82 0.52
N GLU A 49 -1.08 12.66 1.53
CA GLU A 49 -0.88 14.10 1.45
C GLU A 49 0.60 14.44 1.21
N LEU A 50 1.50 13.80 1.96
CA LEU A 50 2.92 14.11 1.84
C LEU A 50 3.53 13.64 0.52
N LEU A 51 3.08 12.50 -0.03
CA LEU A 51 3.45 12.05 -1.39
C LEU A 51 2.98 13.05 -2.44
N GLU A 52 1.75 13.56 -2.31
CA GLU A 52 1.20 14.54 -3.23
C GLU A 52 2.01 15.84 -3.22
N GLN A 53 2.28 16.36 -2.02
CA GLN A 53 3.07 17.58 -1.84
C GLN A 53 4.52 17.43 -2.30
N THR A 54 5.14 16.27 -2.09
CA THR A 54 6.57 16.05 -2.35
C THR A 54 6.86 15.63 -3.79
N PHE A 55 6.01 14.80 -4.40
CA PHE A 55 6.30 14.17 -5.69
C PHE A 55 5.30 14.51 -6.79
N VAL A 56 4.01 14.62 -6.49
CA VAL A 56 3.00 14.90 -7.53
C VAL A 56 3.08 16.35 -7.99
N LYS A 57 3.18 17.32 -7.08
CA LYS A 57 3.35 18.74 -7.42
C LYS A 57 4.60 19.00 -8.28
N GLU A 58 5.66 18.24 -8.02
CA GLU A 58 6.92 18.26 -8.78
C GLU A 58 6.87 17.41 -10.07
N ARG A 59 5.72 16.82 -10.40
CA ARG A 59 5.50 15.93 -11.56
C ARG A 59 6.46 14.73 -11.60
N LEU A 60 6.90 14.27 -10.43
CA LEU A 60 7.76 13.10 -10.26
C LEU A 60 6.96 11.82 -10.08
N LEU A 61 5.71 11.91 -9.64
CA LEU A 61 4.80 10.80 -9.39
C LEU A 61 3.43 11.10 -10.02
N ASP A 62 2.85 10.10 -10.68
CA ASP A 62 1.48 10.18 -11.20
C ASP A 62 0.47 10.22 -10.02
N PRO A 63 -0.49 11.18 -10.00
CA PRO A 63 -1.53 11.27 -8.96
C PRO A 63 -2.29 9.96 -8.70
N ARG A 64 -2.39 9.07 -9.70
CA ARG A 64 -3.08 7.77 -9.55
C ARG A 64 -2.51 6.93 -8.41
N TYR A 65 -1.21 7.00 -8.16
CA TYR A 65 -0.57 6.21 -7.10
C TYR A 65 -1.00 6.71 -5.72
N VAL A 66 -1.17 8.03 -5.56
CA VAL A 66 -1.72 8.61 -4.33
C VAL A 66 -3.18 8.19 -4.13
N SER A 67 -3.99 8.15 -5.19
CA SER A 67 -5.37 7.63 -5.13
C SER A 67 -5.40 6.18 -4.66
N TRP A 68 -4.56 5.31 -5.26
CA TRP A 68 -4.47 3.91 -4.86
C TRP A 68 -4.04 3.74 -3.41
N TYR A 69 -3.10 4.57 -2.92
CA TYR A 69 -2.71 4.54 -1.52
C TYR A 69 -3.88 4.90 -0.60
N ARG A 70 -4.65 5.95 -0.91
CA ARG A 70 -5.85 6.34 -0.12
C ARG A 70 -6.88 5.21 -0.07
N GLU A 71 -7.22 4.65 -1.24
CA GLU A 71 -8.15 3.52 -1.37
C GLU A 71 -7.66 2.28 -0.58
N MET A 72 -6.35 1.99 -0.60
CA MET A 72 -5.77 0.86 0.15
C MET A 72 -5.79 1.12 1.66
N TYR A 73 -5.42 2.33 2.09
CA TYR A 73 -5.45 2.73 3.50
C TYR A 73 -6.87 2.57 4.08
N GLU A 74 -7.88 3.05 3.37
CA GLU A 74 -9.29 2.89 3.76
C GLU A 74 -9.68 1.43 3.86
N LEU A 75 -9.41 0.63 2.82
CA LEU A 75 -9.73 -0.80 2.81
C LEU A 75 -9.07 -1.54 3.99
N ALA A 76 -7.77 -1.31 4.22
CA ALA A 76 -7.05 -1.94 5.31
C ALA A 76 -7.62 -1.52 6.69
N HIS A 77 -8.01 -0.26 6.86
CA HIS A 77 -8.66 0.22 8.09
C HIS A 77 -10.05 -0.38 8.30
N GLU A 78 -10.83 -0.56 7.24
CA GLU A 78 -12.13 -1.22 7.34
C GLU A 78 -12.01 -2.69 7.71
N ILE A 79 -10.98 -3.39 7.20
CA ILE A 79 -10.65 -4.76 7.60
C ILE A 79 -10.22 -4.80 9.07
N LEU A 80 -9.28 -3.92 9.48
CA LEU A 80 -8.76 -3.86 10.86
C LEU A 80 -9.87 -3.59 11.89
N HIS A 81 -10.81 -2.71 11.56
CA HIS A 81 -11.96 -2.40 12.43
C HIS A 81 -13.08 -3.46 12.35
N GLY A 82 -12.89 -4.54 11.60
CA GLY A 82 -13.88 -5.61 11.47
C GLY A 82 -15.14 -5.21 10.69
N LYS A 83 -15.12 -4.08 9.95
CA LYS A 83 -16.21 -3.66 9.06
C LYS A 83 -16.28 -4.54 7.82
N ILE A 84 -15.12 -4.97 7.32
CA ILE A 84 -14.99 -5.95 6.24
C ILE A 84 -14.46 -7.25 6.83
N THR A 85 -15.29 -8.30 6.79
CA THR A 85 -14.98 -9.63 7.34
C THR A 85 -14.78 -10.70 6.28
N GLU A 86 -15.05 -10.38 5.01
CA GLU A 86 -14.78 -11.25 3.87
C GLU A 86 -14.36 -10.42 2.65
N ILE A 87 -13.47 -10.97 1.84
CA ILE A 87 -13.03 -10.36 0.57
C ILE A 87 -12.85 -11.44 -0.49
N SER A 88 -13.14 -11.11 -1.75
CA SER A 88 -12.97 -12.05 -2.85
C SER A 88 -11.50 -12.16 -3.27
N ALA A 89 -11.07 -13.36 -3.69
CA ALA A 89 -9.72 -13.56 -4.23
C ALA A 89 -9.43 -12.67 -5.45
N LYS A 90 -10.45 -12.39 -6.28
CA LYS A 90 -10.33 -11.46 -7.41
C LYS A 90 -9.95 -10.06 -6.93
N LYS A 91 -10.59 -9.55 -5.86
CA LYS A 91 -10.30 -8.23 -5.31
C LYS A 91 -8.90 -8.16 -4.70
N VAL A 92 -8.44 -9.23 -4.04
CA VAL A 92 -7.06 -9.34 -3.55
C VAL A 92 -6.07 -9.27 -4.70
N HIS A 93 -6.33 -9.99 -5.80
CA HIS A 93 -5.47 -9.97 -6.99
C HIS A 93 -5.39 -8.58 -7.64
N GLU A 94 -6.54 -7.89 -7.80
CA GLU A 94 -6.56 -6.50 -8.30
C GLU A 94 -5.68 -5.57 -7.44
N TRP A 95 -5.72 -5.75 -6.12
CA TRP A 95 -4.90 -4.97 -5.20
C TRP A 95 -3.43 -5.34 -5.24
N GLN A 96 -3.11 -6.62 -5.44
CA GLN A 96 -1.75 -7.09 -5.61
C GLN A 96 -1.08 -6.44 -6.83
N GLU A 97 -1.78 -6.37 -7.98
CA GLU A 97 -1.26 -5.72 -9.18
C GLU A 97 -1.00 -4.22 -8.96
N ARG A 98 -1.94 -3.53 -8.31
CA ARG A 98 -1.78 -2.09 -7.99
C ARG A 98 -0.62 -1.86 -7.03
N ALA A 99 -0.50 -2.69 -5.99
CA ALA A 99 0.56 -2.57 -5.00
C ALA A 99 1.94 -2.86 -5.62
N ASP A 100 2.07 -3.86 -6.50
CA ASP A 100 3.34 -4.13 -7.21
C ASP A 100 3.77 -2.92 -8.06
N LEU A 101 2.86 -2.35 -8.85
CA LEU A 101 3.13 -1.14 -9.62
C LEU A 101 3.49 0.05 -8.73
N PHE A 102 2.77 0.23 -7.62
CA PHE A 102 3.04 1.29 -6.65
C PHE A 102 4.45 1.17 -6.04
N VAL A 103 4.82 -0.02 -5.56
CA VAL A 103 6.11 -0.29 -4.94
C VAL A 103 7.25 -0.06 -5.94
N ARG A 104 7.09 -0.52 -7.19
CA ARG A 104 8.05 -0.26 -8.27
C ARG A 104 8.24 1.23 -8.53
N GLU A 105 7.16 2.00 -8.52
CA GLU A 105 7.23 3.44 -8.75
C GLU A 105 7.91 4.17 -7.58
N MET A 106 7.64 3.76 -6.33
CA MET A 106 8.38 4.27 -5.17
C MET A 106 9.86 3.94 -5.24
N ALA A 107 10.23 2.72 -5.62
CA ALA A 107 11.63 2.34 -5.83
C ALA A 107 12.29 3.19 -6.94
N ARG A 108 11.58 3.43 -8.06
CA ARG A 108 12.04 4.33 -9.13
C ARG A 108 12.28 5.75 -8.62
N LEU A 109 11.45 6.26 -7.71
CA LEU A 109 11.65 7.57 -7.08
C LEU A 109 12.91 7.58 -6.23
N VAL A 110 13.11 6.56 -5.38
CA VAL A 110 14.29 6.40 -4.54
C VAL A 110 15.56 6.43 -5.40
N ASP A 111 15.64 5.59 -6.43
CA ASP A 111 16.79 5.50 -7.32
C ASP A 111 17.05 6.84 -8.02
N LYS A 112 16.01 7.46 -8.58
CA LYS A 112 16.12 8.77 -9.25
C LYS A 112 16.65 9.87 -8.33
N ILE A 113 16.28 9.86 -7.04
CA ILE A 113 16.72 10.86 -6.08
C ILE A 113 18.16 10.60 -5.61
N ILE A 114 18.55 9.35 -5.44
CA ILE A 114 19.91 8.98 -5.01
C ILE A 114 20.90 9.17 -6.16
N SER A 115 20.59 8.72 -7.38
CA SER A 115 21.49 8.85 -8.53
C SER A 115 21.74 10.30 -8.95
N LYS A 116 20.82 11.24 -8.69
CA LYS A 116 21.05 12.68 -8.92
C LYS A 116 21.99 13.34 -7.92
N LYS A 117 22.33 12.67 -6.82
CA LYS A 117 23.22 13.20 -5.76
C LYS A 117 24.69 12.84 -5.99
N ILE A 118 24.99 12.02 -6.99
CA ILE A 118 26.35 11.70 -7.47
C ILE A 118 26.57 12.51 -8.75
#